data_AF-A0AA39XRM5-F1
#
_entry.id   AF-A0AA39XRM5-F1
#
_cell.length_a   1.000
_cell.length_b   1.000
_cell.length_c   1.000
_cell.angle_alpha   90.00
_cell.angle_beta   90.00
_cell.angle_gamma   90.00
#
_symmetry.space_group_name_H-M   'P 1'
#
loop_
_entity.id
_entity.type
_entity.pdbx_description
1 polymer ?
#
loop_
_entity_poly.entity_id
_entity_poly.type
_entity_poly.pdbx_seq_one_letter_code
_entity_poly.pdbx_strand_id
1 'polypeptide(L)'
;MLIQSYQSCIRHVEFLVSVESTGKLITLNHYFADNLRKRRLDRIENKLKSLKSWVTNDDDKEPLLRFRDTLDAFVSNEDQTVQDMHDMLSSYYKVALKRFTDAICIQAVDHHLVSSPSSPLWVLSPEYISMLADEDLRSIAGERPETREARRVIQEELSTLLAGQTVLQS
;
A
#
# COMPACT_ATOMS: atom_id res chain seq x y z
N MET A 1 7.58 -15.35 20.52
CA MET A 1 8.04 -14.70 19.29
C MET A 1 6.88 -14.00 18.56
N LEU A 2 5.88 -14.72 18.03
CA LEU A 2 4.73 -14.11 17.32
C LEU A 2 4.03 -12.97 18.08
N ILE A 3 3.62 -13.22 19.33
CA ILE A 3 2.92 -12.21 20.15
C ILE A 3 3.77 -10.96 20.38
N GLN A 4 5.08 -11.12 20.56
CA GLN A 4 5.99 -10.00 20.77
C GLN A 4 6.14 -9.16 19.50
N SER A 5 6.22 -9.78 18.32
CA SER A 5 6.27 -9.08 17.04
C SER A 5 4.98 -8.29 16.79
N TYR A 6 3.81 -8.87 17.11
CA TYR A 6 2.53 -8.16 17.05
C TYR A 6 2.47 -6.98 18.02
N GLN A 7 2.90 -7.15 19.27
CA GLN A 7 2.95 -6.05 20.24
C GLN A 7 3.88 -4.93 19.78
N SER A 8 5.03 -5.26 19.18
CA SER A 8 5.94 -4.26 18.62
C SER A 8 5.35 -3.54 17.42
N CYS A 9 4.67 -4.26 16.52
CA CYS A 9 3.93 -3.66 15.41
C CYS A 9 2.86 -2.67 15.91
N ILE A 10 2.04 -3.07 16.88
CA ILE A 10 0.99 -2.21 17.45
C ILE A 10 1.60 -0.95 18.07
N ARG A 11 2.65 -1.09 18.90
CA ARG A 11 3.37 0.06 19.49
C ARG A 11 3.92 1.00 18.41
N HIS A 12 4.42 0.46 17.30
CA HIS A 12 4.91 1.27 16.20
C HIS A 12 3.78 2.04 15.49
N VAL A 13 2.62 1.41 15.30
CA VAL A 13 1.43 2.09 14.76
C VAL A 13 0.97 3.21 15.69
N GLU A 14 0.90 2.96 17.00
CA GLU A 14 0.56 3.97 18.01
C GLU A 14 1.53 5.16 17.96
N PHE A 15 2.82 4.87 17.82
CA PHE A 15 3.84 5.89 17.62
C PHE A 15 3.57 6.70 16.33
N LEU A 16 3.36 6.06 15.19
CA LEU A 16 3.07 6.74 13.92
C LEU A 16 1.82 7.63 14.02
N VAL A 17 0.76 7.15 14.67
CA VAL A 17 -0.47 7.93 14.92
C VAL A 17 -0.18 9.13 15.82
N SER A 18 0.61 8.95 16.89
CA SER A 18 0.98 10.06 17.78
C SER A 18 1.75 11.15 17.05
N VAL A 19 2.67 10.77 16.15
CA VAL A 19 3.49 11.70 15.36
C VAL A 19 2.63 12.51 14.40
N GLU A 20 1.70 11.87 13.68
CA GLU A 20 0.84 12.57 12.72
C GLU A 20 -0.28 13.39 13.38
N SER A 21 -0.71 13.03 14.59
CA SER A 21 -1.80 13.74 15.32
C SER A 21 -1.33 14.90 16.19
N THR A 22 -0.14 14.82 16.79
CA THR A 22 0.40 15.84 17.70
C THR A 22 1.52 16.68 17.10
N GLY A 23 2.07 16.24 15.96
CA GLY A 23 3.16 16.90 15.28
C GLY A 23 2.78 18.23 14.61
N LYS A 24 3.80 19.03 14.32
CA LYS A 24 3.64 20.21 13.45
C LYS A 24 3.41 19.75 12.02
N LEU A 25 2.43 20.37 11.34
CA LEU A 25 2.12 20.09 9.93
C LEU A 25 3.28 20.56 9.04
N ILE A 26 4.22 19.66 8.76
CA ILE A 26 5.41 19.96 7.95
C ILE A 26 5.57 18.88 6.88
N THR A 27 5.91 19.31 5.67
CA THR A 27 6.25 18.43 4.55
C THR A 27 7.31 19.09 3.67
N LEU A 28 8.31 18.31 3.27
CA LEU A 28 9.31 18.69 2.27
C LEU A 28 8.97 18.13 0.88
N ASN A 29 7.84 17.44 0.76
CA ASN A 29 7.44 16.83 -0.49
C ASN A 29 6.94 17.91 -1.47
N HIS A 30 7.60 18.03 -2.62
CA HIS A 30 7.28 19.01 -3.67
C HIS A 30 5.82 18.92 -4.15
N TYR A 31 5.20 17.73 -4.10
CA TYR A 31 3.79 17.56 -4.47
C TYR A 31 2.83 18.41 -3.62
N PHE A 32 3.23 18.86 -2.43
CA PHE A 32 2.41 19.79 -1.65
C PHE A 32 2.16 21.08 -2.43
N ALA A 33 3.21 21.68 -3.00
CA ALA A 33 3.11 22.92 -3.77
C ALA A 33 2.26 22.72 -5.03
N ASP A 34 2.44 21.59 -5.73
CA ASP A 34 1.66 21.26 -6.91
C ASP A 34 0.18 21.04 -6.60
N ASN A 35 -0.13 20.31 -5.53
CA ASN A 35 -1.51 20.10 -5.09
C ASN A 35 -2.17 21.42 -4.67
N LEU A 36 -1.45 22.30 -3.98
CA LEU A 36 -1.95 23.61 -3.56
C LEU A 36 -2.22 24.50 -4.76
N ARG A 37 -1.28 24.56 -5.71
CA ARG A 37 -1.46 25.30 -6.97
C ARG A 37 -2.69 24.80 -7.72
N LYS A 38 -2.83 23.48 -7.88
CA LYS A 38 -3.97 22.88 -8.56
C LYS A 38 -5.28 23.25 -7.88
N ARG A 39 -5.39 23.10 -6.56
CA ARG A 39 -6.62 23.47 -5.82
C ARG A 39 -6.99 24.94 -5.96
N ARG A 40 -5.99 25.84 -5.88
CA ARG A 40 -6.21 27.28 -6.09
C ARG A 40 -6.73 27.57 -7.50
N LEU A 41 -6.17 26.91 -8.52
CA LEU A 41 -6.64 27.03 -9.91
C LEU A 41 -8.07 26.51 -10.05
N ASP A 42 -8.35 25.28 -9.59
CA ASP A 42 -9.68 24.67 -9.64
C ASP A 42 -10.73 25.58 -8.97
N ARG A 43 -10.39 26.21 -7.84
CA ARG A 43 -11.26 27.15 -7.14
C ARG A 43 -11.53 28.42 -7.94
N ILE A 44 -10.48 29.01 -8.52
CA ILE A 44 -10.61 30.20 -9.38
C ILE A 44 -11.48 29.87 -10.59
N GLU A 45 -11.21 28.75 -11.25
CA GLU A 45 -11.98 28.28 -12.40
C GLU A 45 -13.46 28.10 -12.04
N ASN A 46 -13.77 27.49 -10.89
CA ASN A 46 -15.14 27.33 -10.41
C ASN A 46 -15.83 28.67 -10.09
N LYS A 47 -15.11 29.62 -9.47
CA LYS A 47 -15.63 30.99 -9.25
C LYS A 47 -15.94 31.68 -10.57
N LEU A 48 -15.02 31.62 -11.53
CA LEU A 48 -15.19 32.24 -12.84
C LEU A 48 -16.32 31.59 -13.65
N LYS A 49 -16.48 30.27 -13.60
CA LYS A 49 -17.63 29.57 -14.21
C LYS A 49 -18.97 29.94 -13.58
N SER A 50 -18.98 30.30 -12.30
CA SER A 50 -20.21 30.73 -11.61
C SER A 50 -20.64 32.15 -12.00
N LEU A 51 -19.73 32.97 -12.50
CA LEU A 51 -20.07 34.24 -13.12
C LEU A 51 -20.80 33.93 -14.43
N LYS A 52 -22.01 34.47 -14.59
CA LYS A 52 -22.81 34.27 -15.80
C LYS A 52 -22.03 34.80 -17.01
N SER A 53 -21.40 33.91 -17.77
CA SER A 53 -20.71 34.26 -19.01
C SER A 53 -21.73 34.71 -20.06
N TRP A 54 -21.29 35.55 -20.99
CA TRP A 54 -22.03 35.66 -22.24
C TRP A 54 -21.81 34.35 -23.01
N VAL A 55 -22.90 33.63 -23.28
CA VAL A 55 -22.86 32.44 -24.14
C VAL A 55 -22.65 32.95 -25.56
N THR A 56 -21.55 32.53 -26.16
CA THR A 56 -21.34 32.66 -27.60
C THR A 56 -22.26 31.64 -28.29
N ASN A 57 -22.96 32.03 -29.37
CA ASN A 57 -23.88 31.15 -30.12
C ASN A 57 -23.15 30.05 -30.92
N ASP A 58 -21.95 29.67 -30.51
CA ASP A 58 -21.01 28.88 -31.28
C ASP A 58 -20.38 27.86 -30.32
N ASP A 59 -20.69 26.57 -30.52
CA ASP A 59 -20.33 25.50 -29.58
C ASP A 59 -18.80 25.31 -29.43
N ASP A 60 -18.01 25.84 -30.37
CA ASP A 60 -16.55 25.73 -30.40
C ASP A 60 -15.81 26.89 -29.69
N LYS A 61 -16.51 27.88 -29.13
CA LYS A 61 -15.88 29.07 -28.54
C LYS A 61 -15.94 29.09 -27.02
N GLU A 62 -14.82 29.48 -26.40
CA GLU A 62 -14.73 29.65 -24.95
C GLU A 62 -15.64 30.77 -24.42
N PRO A 63 -16.19 30.64 -23.20
CA PRO A 63 -17.05 31.65 -22.59
C PRO A 63 -16.32 32.98 -22.36
N LEU A 64 -16.94 34.09 -22.75
CA LEU A 64 -16.41 35.44 -22.53
C LEU A 64 -16.85 35.99 -21.16
N LEU A 65 -15.88 36.49 -20.40
CA LEU A 65 -16.09 37.13 -19.09
C LEU A 65 -15.83 38.63 -19.17
N ARG A 66 -16.73 39.44 -18.60
CA ARG A 66 -16.47 40.87 -18.43
C ARG A 66 -15.49 41.07 -17.30
N PHE A 67 -14.43 41.82 -17.54
CA PHE A 67 -13.41 42.14 -16.53
C PHE A 67 -14.02 42.72 -15.24
N ARG A 68 -15.04 43.57 -15.36
CA ARG A 68 -15.72 44.15 -14.18
C ARG A 68 -16.35 43.10 -13.28
N ASP A 69 -16.99 42.09 -13.87
CA ASP A 69 -17.67 41.03 -13.13
C ASP A 69 -16.66 40.11 -12.42
N THR A 70 -15.41 40.05 -12.92
CA THR A 70 -14.33 39.32 -12.26
C THR A 70 -13.81 40.05 -11.02
N LEU A 71 -13.86 41.38 -10.98
CA LEU A 71 -13.39 42.15 -9.82
C LEU A 71 -14.25 41.83 -8.59
N ASP A 72 -15.58 41.83 -8.73
CA ASP A 72 -16.50 41.56 -7.63
C ASP A 72 -16.32 40.14 -7.05
N ALA A 73 -15.84 39.17 -7.85
CA ALA A 73 -15.60 37.80 -7.41
C ALA A 73 -14.38 37.63 -6.47
N PHE A 74 -13.48 38.62 -6.41
CA PHE A 74 -12.23 38.55 -5.64
C PHE A 74 -12.13 39.54 -4.47
N VAL A 75 -13.18 40.34 -4.19
CA VAL A 75 -13.12 41.45 -3.22
C VAL A 75 -13.28 41.01 -1.76
N SER A 76 -13.86 39.83 -1.47
CA SER A 76 -14.04 39.37 -0.08
C SER A 76 -12.74 38.75 0.48
N ASN A 77 -12.04 39.51 1.33
CA ASN A 77 -10.76 39.09 1.93
C ASN A 77 -10.94 37.97 2.98
N GLU A 78 -11.97 38.03 3.84
CA GLU A 78 -12.17 37.05 4.91
C GLU A 78 -12.49 35.65 4.34
N ASP A 79 -13.44 35.55 3.41
CA ASP A 79 -13.78 34.28 2.76
C ASP A 79 -12.58 33.69 2.00
N GLN A 80 -11.77 34.56 1.40
CA GLN A 80 -10.58 34.17 0.66
C GLN A 80 -9.52 33.55 1.59
N THR A 81 -9.32 34.11 2.79
CA THR A 81 -8.40 33.53 3.78
C THR A 81 -8.86 32.15 4.26
N VAL A 82 -10.16 31.97 4.52
CA VAL A 82 -10.71 30.66 4.93
C VAL A 82 -10.51 29.63 3.83
N GLN A 83 -10.80 29.99 2.58
CA GLN A 83 -10.60 29.11 1.42
C GLN A 83 -9.13 28.75 1.21
N ASP A 84 -8.21 29.69 1.41
CA ASP A 84 -6.77 29.43 1.31
C ASP A 84 -6.25 28.51 2.41
N MET A 85 -6.72 28.67 3.65
CA MET A 85 -6.42 27.72 4.72
C MET A 85 -6.94 26.33 4.41
N HIS A 86 -8.18 26.24 3.91
CA HIS A 86 -8.78 24.96 3.51
C HIS A 86 -7.97 24.26 2.41
N ASP A 87 -7.58 24.99 1.36
CA ASP A 87 -6.79 24.42 0.26
C ASP A 87 -5.39 24.00 0.71
N MET A 88 -4.78 24.76 1.62
CA MET A 88 -3.51 24.41 2.24
C MET A 88 -3.62 23.10 3.05
N LEU A 89 -4.59 23.01 3.97
CA LEU A 89 -4.81 21.82 4.78
C LEU A 89 -5.18 20.60 3.93
N SER A 90 -6.02 20.78 2.92
CA SER A 90 -6.42 19.71 2.00
C SER A 90 -5.24 19.19 1.17
N SER A 91 -4.35 20.09 0.73
CA SER A 91 -3.15 19.72 -0.02
C SER A 91 -2.13 19.00 0.85
N TYR A 92 -1.97 19.48 2.09
CA TYR A 92 -1.13 18.82 3.10
C TYR A 92 -1.63 17.42 3.41
N TYR A 93 -2.93 17.28 3.73
CA TYR A 93 -3.56 16.02 4.09
C TYR A 93 -3.35 14.95 3.02
N LYS A 94 -3.48 15.31 1.74
CA LYS A 94 -3.25 14.39 0.62
C LYS A 94 -1.83 13.81 0.59
N VAL A 95 -0.82 14.59 0.98
CA VAL A 95 0.57 14.13 1.08
C VAL A 95 0.77 13.31 2.35
N ALA A 96 0.29 13.80 3.49
CA ALA A 96 0.41 13.14 4.78
C ALA A 96 -0.24 11.76 4.78
N LEU A 97 -1.44 11.62 4.20
CA LEU A 97 -2.15 10.34 4.10
C LEU A 97 -1.35 9.27 3.36
N LYS A 98 -0.71 9.64 2.24
CA LYS A 98 0.14 8.72 1.47
C LYS A 98 1.34 8.29 2.30
N ARG A 99 2.06 9.26 2.87
CA ARG A 99 3.23 9.01 3.73
C ARG A 99 2.89 8.10 4.91
N PHE A 100 1.78 8.37 5.58
CA PHE A 100 1.32 7.59 6.74
C PHE A 100 0.96 6.16 6.35
N THR A 101 0.23 5.99 5.24
CA THR A 101 -0.12 4.65 4.73
C THR A 101 1.14 3.85 4.38
N ASP A 102 2.09 4.47 3.67
CA ASP A 102 3.37 3.85 3.33
C ASP A 102 4.16 3.50 4.61
N ALA A 103 4.18 4.39 5.60
CA ALA A 103 4.85 4.15 6.87
C ALA A 103 4.24 2.97 7.64
N ILE A 104 2.91 2.82 7.67
CA ILE A 104 2.27 1.64 8.26
C ILE A 104 2.69 0.38 7.52
N CYS A 105 2.52 0.34 6.19
CA CYS A 105 2.79 -0.85 5.40
C CYS A 105 4.25 -1.29 5.49
N ILE A 106 5.19 -0.34 5.37
CA ILE A 106 6.62 -0.64 5.32
C ILE A 106 7.18 -0.83 6.74
N GLN A 107 6.88 0.09 7.67
CA GLN A 107 7.55 0.10 8.97
C GLN A 107 6.82 -0.74 10.02
N ALA A 108 5.48 -0.68 10.08
CA ALA A 108 4.75 -1.45 11.09
C ALA A 108 4.55 -2.89 10.64
N VAL A 109 4.06 -3.10 9.42
CA VAL A 109 3.68 -4.43 8.93
C VAL A 109 4.88 -5.17 8.36
N ASP A 110 5.46 -4.68 7.28
CA ASP A 110 6.53 -5.40 6.57
C ASP A 110 7.74 -5.64 7.47
N HIS A 111 8.28 -4.60 8.11
CA HIS A 111 9.42 -4.76 9.00
C HIS A 111 9.12 -5.73 10.16
N HIS A 112 8.08 -5.49 10.98
CA HIS A 112 7.90 -6.31 12.20
C HIS A 112 7.28 -7.69 11.96
N LEU A 113 6.51 -7.89 10.89
CA LEU A 113 5.75 -9.13 10.68
C LEU A 113 6.23 -9.96 9.49
N VAL A 114 7.02 -9.40 8.57
CA VAL A 114 7.41 -10.08 7.33
C VAL A 114 8.92 -10.17 7.18
N SER A 115 9.59 -9.04 6.99
CA SER A 115 10.93 -8.96 6.42
C SER A 115 12.06 -8.85 7.43
N SER A 116 11.79 -8.53 8.70
CA SER A 116 12.84 -8.50 9.74
C SER A 116 13.36 -9.90 10.06
N PRO A 117 14.65 -10.08 10.40
CA PRO A 117 15.15 -11.34 10.96
C PRO A 117 14.44 -11.76 12.26
N SER A 118 13.85 -10.80 12.97
CA SER A 118 13.01 -11.05 14.16
C SER A 118 11.52 -11.28 13.83
N SER A 119 11.18 -11.30 12.54
CA SER A 119 9.83 -11.54 12.04
C SER A 119 9.39 -12.97 12.34
N PRO A 120 8.10 -13.17 12.64
CA PRO A 120 7.54 -14.51 12.77
C PRO A 120 7.63 -15.34 11.48
N LEU A 121 7.68 -14.71 10.31
CA LEU A 121 7.82 -15.41 9.03
C LEU A 121 9.27 -15.86 8.76
N TRP A 122 10.25 -15.29 9.48
CA TRP A 122 11.64 -15.71 9.38
C TRP A 122 11.92 -17.05 10.10
N VAL A 123 10.92 -17.62 10.78
CA VAL A 123 11.00 -18.94 11.44
C VAL A 123 11.24 -20.09 10.45
N LEU A 124 10.98 -19.90 9.15
CA LEU A 124 11.30 -20.88 8.10
C LEU A 124 12.31 -20.33 7.09
N SER A 125 13.26 -19.51 7.55
CA SER A 125 14.32 -19.00 6.69
C SER A 125 15.23 -20.14 6.19
N PRO A 126 15.83 -20.01 5.00
CA PRO A 126 16.83 -20.98 4.53
C PRO A 126 17.96 -21.17 5.54
N GLU A 127 18.39 -20.11 6.21
CA GLU A 127 19.38 -20.16 7.29
C GLU A 127 18.90 -21.05 8.44
N TYR A 128 17.68 -20.84 8.94
CA TYR A 128 17.11 -21.69 9.98
C TYR A 128 16.99 -23.15 9.55
N ILE A 129 16.50 -23.39 8.33
CA ILE A 129 16.35 -24.76 7.79
C ILE A 129 17.72 -25.45 7.69
N SER A 130 18.77 -24.73 7.30
CA SER A 130 20.13 -25.27 7.24
C SER A 130 20.74 -25.61 8.61
N MET A 131 20.21 -25.01 9.69
CA MET A 131 20.65 -25.24 11.06
C MET A 131 19.88 -26.38 11.76
N LEU A 132 18.79 -26.88 11.16
CA LEU A 132 18.01 -27.98 11.73
C LEU A 132 18.80 -29.29 11.72
N ALA A 133 18.67 -30.08 12.79
CA ALA A 133 19.25 -31.41 12.84
C ALA A 133 18.53 -32.37 11.89
N ASP A 134 19.24 -33.37 11.36
CA ASP A 134 18.68 -34.40 10.48
C ASP A 134 17.45 -35.09 11.07
N GLU A 135 17.40 -35.27 12.38
CA GLU A 135 16.26 -35.86 13.09
C GLU A 135 15.02 -34.96 13.03
N ASP A 136 15.17 -33.67 13.29
CA ASP A 136 14.09 -32.68 13.20
C ASP A 136 13.60 -32.54 11.75
N LEU A 137 14.54 -32.53 10.81
CA LEU A 137 14.24 -32.41 9.38
C LEU A 137 13.49 -33.65 8.87
N ARG A 138 13.86 -34.86 9.35
CA ARG A 138 13.10 -36.09 9.11
C ARG A 138 11.75 -36.11 9.83
N SER A 139 11.62 -35.49 11.00
CA SER A 139 10.32 -35.39 11.67
C SER A 139 9.36 -34.46 10.93
N ILE A 140 9.86 -33.38 10.33
CA ILE A 140 9.05 -32.35 9.66
C ILE A 140 8.76 -32.73 8.20
N ALA A 141 9.79 -33.12 7.45
CA ALA A 141 9.72 -33.38 6.01
C ALA A 141 9.89 -34.87 5.65
N GLY A 142 10.27 -35.70 6.61
CA GLY A 142 10.41 -37.13 6.38
C GLY A 142 9.04 -37.79 6.20
N GLU A 143 9.02 -38.73 5.28
CA GLU A 143 7.82 -39.48 4.99
C GLU A 143 7.47 -40.42 6.14
N ARG A 144 6.16 -40.57 6.39
CA ARG A 144 5.66 -41.55 7.36
C ARG A 144 6.02 -42.97 6.94
N PRO A 145 6.32 -43.87 7.89
CA PRO A 145 6.70 -45.25 7.58
C PRO A 145 5.68 -45.99 6.71
N GLU A 146 4.38 -45.73 6.95
CA GLU A 146 3.28 -46.39 6.24
C GLU A 146 3.25 -45.97 4.77
N THR A 147 3.43 -44.68 4.48
CA THR A 147 3.46 -44.17 3.10
C THR A 147 4.70 -44.68 2.37
N ARG A 148 5.84 -44.76 3.06
CA ARG A 148 7.09 -45.29 2.50
C ARG A 148 6.95 -46.75 2.10
N GLU A 149 6.32 -47.56 2.95
CA GLU A 149 6.07 -48.98 2.68
C GLU A 149 5.04 -49.16 1.56
N ALA A 150 3.95 -48.38 1.56
CA ALA A 150 2.98 -48.40 0.48
C ALA A 150 3.62 -48.06 -0.88
N ARG A 151 4.52 -47.06 -0.92
CA ARG A 151 5.27 -46.75 -2.15
C ARG A 151 6.13 -47.93 -2.59
N ARG A 152 6.84 -48.58 -1.67
CA ARG A 152 7.70 -49.73 -1.98
C ARG A 152 6.90 -50.85 -2.64
N VAL A 153 5.75 -51.21 -2.06
CA VAL A 153 4.86 -52.25 -2.59
C VAL A 153 4.34 -51.86 -3.99
N ILE A 154 3.86 -50.63 -4.17
CA ILE A 154 3.34 -50.16 -5.47
C ILE A 154 4.44 -50.13 -6.54
N GLN A 155 5.68 -49.74 -6.18
CA GLN A 155 6.81 -49.76 -7.12
C GLN A 155 7.19 -51.19 -7.54
N GLU A 156 7.15 -52.15 -6.62
CA GLU A 156 7.38 -53.57 -6.93
C GLU A 156 6.30 -54.11 -7.87
N GLU A 157 5.04 -53.82 -7.60
CA GLU A 157 3.92 -54.23 -8.45
C GLU A 157 4.00 -53.59 -9.84
N LEU A 158 4.28 -52.29 -9.91
CA LEU A 158 4.51 -51.56 -11.16
C LEU A 158 5.63 -52.19 -11.99
N SER A 159 6.77 -52.51 -11.36
CA SER A 159 7.91 -53.12 -12.06
C SER A 159 7.56 -54.48 -12.65
N THR A 160 6.76 -55.27 -11.93
CA THR A 160 6.27 -56.58 -12.36
C THR A 160 5.30 -56.44 -13.54
N LEU A 161 4.37 -55.49 -13.45
CA LEU A 161 3.42 -55.20 -14.52
C LEU A 161 4.11 -54.71 -15.80
N LEU A 162 5.13 -53.86 -15.68
CA LEU A 162 5.92 -53.38 -16.83
C LEU A 162 6.71 -54.52 -17.49
N ALA A 163 7.33 -55.40 -16.71
CA ALA A 163 7.99 -56.58 -17.25
C ALA A 163 7.00 -57.48 -18.01
N GLY A 164 5.82 -57.72 -17.44
CA GLY A 164 4.75 -58.46 -18.12
C GLY A 164 4.29 -57.79 -19.43
N GLN A 165 4.13 -56.46 -19.42
CA GLN A 165 3.77 -55.69 -20.61
C GLN A 165 4.83 -55.83 -21.72
N THR A 166 6.12 -55.76 -21.38
CA THR A 166 7.19 -55.92 -22.38
C THR A 166 7.19 -57.29 -23.04
N VAL A 167 6.85 -58.35 -22.30
CA VAL A 167 6.72 -59.71 -22.84
C VAL A 167 5.49 -59.85 -23.75
N LEU A 168 4.41 -59.13 -23.47
CA LEU A 168 3.19 -59.16 -24.28
C LEU A 168 3.28 -58.32 -25.57
N GLN A 169 4.25 -57.39 -25.64
CA GLN A 169 4.47 -56.51 -26.80
C GLN A 169 5.58 -57.01 -27.74
N SER A 170 6.33 -58.04 -27.35
CA SER A 170 7.32 -58.76 -28.16
C SER A 170 6.72 -59.96 -28.88
#